data_AF-A0A2U1ZX81-F1
#
_entry.id   AF-A0A2U1ZX81-F1
#
_cell.length_a   1.000
_cell.length_b   1.000
_cell.length_c   1.000
_cell.angle_alpha   90.00
_cell.angle_beta   90.00
_cell.angle_gamma   90.00
#
_symmetry.space_group_name_H-M   'P 1'
#
loop_
_entity.id
_entity.type
_entity.pdbx_description
1 polymer ?
#
loop_
_entity_poly.entity_id
_entity_poly.type
_entity_poly.pdbx_seq_one_letter_code
_entity_poly.pdbx_strand_id
1 'polypeptide(L)'
;MTRTITLAQELERLDASGLALCWEGLPEGEEDAFRGGLAAMLELPQLLEEEVLIVPGALMNATYGLTGDNAYPASLRIAVVEVPSQVRALVPVLTPRGLRFFDNLVTNDAREQHRIDGGPSGG
;
A
#
# COMPACT_ATOMS: atom_id res chain seq x y z
N MET A 1 -13.99 -10.03 -0.73
CA MET A 1 -13.49 -10.69 0.51
C MET A 1 -12.42 -9.81 1.12
N THR A 2 -12.24 -9.84 2.44
CA THR A 2 -11.26 -8.98 3.14
C THR A 2 -10.47 -9.81 4.16
N ARG A 3 -9.15 -9.60 4.21
CA ARG A 3 -8.26 -10.27 5.17
C ARG A 3 -7.18 -9.33 5.68
N THR A 4 -6.89 -9.40 6.98
CA THR A 4 -5.76 -8.69 7.57
C THR A 4 -4.48 -9.51 7.47
N ILE A 5 -3.41 -8.89 6.98
CA ILE A 5 -2.09 -9.50 6.95
C ILE A 5 -1.44 -9.40 8.33
N THR A 6 -0.82 -10.49 8.78
CA THR A 6 -0.17 -10.59 10.10
C THR A 6 1.30 -11.00 10.03
N LEU A 7 1.80 -11.38 8.85
CA LEU A 7 3.14 -11.91 8.65
C LEU A 7 3.97 -11.00 7.74
N ALA A 8 5.22 -10.75 8.14
CA ALA A 8 6.17 -9.95 7.37
C ALA A 8 6.41 -10.53 5.96
N GLN A 9 6.47 -11.86 5.84
CA GLN A 9 6.71 -12.52 4.55
C GLN A 9 5.60 -12.25 3.53
N GLU A 10 4.39 -11.92 3.97
CA GLU A 10 3.32 -11.54 3.06
C GLU A 10 3.49 -10.11 2.55
N LEU A 11 3.90 -9.17 3.41
CA LEU A 11 4.25 -7.80 3.01
C LEU A 11 5.40 -7.79 2.01
N GLU A 12 6.44 -8.56 2.27
CA GLU A 12 7.60 -8.68 1.37
C GLU A 12 7.19 -9.23 -0.01
N ARG A 13 6.20 -10.15 -0.06
CA ARG A 13 5.66 -10.63 -1.35
C ARG A 13 4.87 -9.55 -2.08
N LEU A 14 4.08 -8.74 -1.37
CA LEU A 14 3.34 -7.63 -1.98
C LEU A 14 4.30 -6.58 -2.54
N ASP A 15 5.35 -6.23 -1.80
CA ASP A 15 6.43 -5.36 -2.24
C ASP A 15 7.12 -5.92 -3.49
N ALA A 16 7.61 -7.16 -3.41
CA ALA A 16 8.30 -7.81 -4.53
C ALA A 16 7.44 -8.02 -5.77
N SER A 17 6.11 -8.06 -5.64
CA SER A 17 5.20 -8.19 -6.78
C SER A 17 5.25 -6.98 -7.72
N GLY A 18 5.45 -5.77 -7.18
CA GLY A 18 5.28 -4.51 -7.91
C GLY A 18 3.85 -4.27 -8.44
N LEU A 19 2.88 -5.10 -8.07
CA LEU A 19 1.52 -5.14 -8.61
C LEU A 19 0.44 -4.95 -7.54
N ALA A 20 0.83 -4.56 -6.33
CA ALA A 20 -0.08 -4.26 -5.24
C ALA A 20 -0.40 -2.76 -5.20
N LEU A 21 -1.67 -2.38 -5.38
CA LEU A 21 -2.13 -1.00 -5.25
C LEU A 21 -2.70 -0.77 -3.86
N CYS A 22 -2.33 0.33 -3.21
CA CYS A 22 -2.67 0.61 -1.83
C CYS A 22 -3.34 1.98 -1.61
N TRP A 23 -4.17 2.02 -0.57
CA TRP A 23 -4.81 3.21 0.01
C TRP A 23 -4.59 3.25 1.52
N GLU A 24 -3.99 4.33 2.02
CA GLU A 24 -3.72 4.50 3.45
C GLU A 24 -4.93 5.11 4.17
N GLY A 25 -5.25 4.59 5.36
CA GLY A 25 -6.30 5.14 6.21
C GLY A 25 -7.73 4.75 5.80
N LEU A 26 -7.90 3.60 5.15
CA LEU A 26 -9.25 3.10 4.81
C LEU A 26 -10.03 2.79 6.10
N PRO A 27 -11.23 3.37 6.32
CA PRO A 27 -12.06 3.03 7.46
C PRO A 27 -12.51 1.57 7.44
N GLU A 28 -12.73 0.99 8.62
CA GLU A 28 -13.28 -0.36 8.73
C GLU A 28 -14.69 -0.42 8.15
N GLY A 29 -14.95 -1.41 7.30
CA GLY A 29 -16.24 -1.60 6.62
C GLY A 29 -16.33 -0.93 5.24
N GLU A 30 -15.32 -0.15 4.84
CA GLU A 30 -15.27 0.52 3.54
C GLU A 30 -14.55 -0.30 2.45
N GLU A 31 -14.16 -1.55 2.74
CA GLU A 31 -13.35 -2.37 1.81
C GLU A 31 -14.07 -2.70 0.51
N ASP A 32 -15.36 -3.00 0.57
CA ASP A 32 -16.15 -3.26 -0.63
C ASP A 32 -16.37 -1.99 -1.46
N ALA A 33 -16.51 -0.83 -0.80
CA ALA A 33 -16.61 0.47 -1.47
C ALA A 33 -15.27 0.85 -2.14
N PHE A 34 -14.16 0.62 -1.45
CA PHE A 34 -12.81 0.78 -2.00
C PHE A 34 -12.60 -0.10 -3.23
N ARG A 35 -12.89 -1.41 -3.13
CA ARG A 35 -12.77 -2.36 -4.24
C ARG A 35 -13.68 -1.98 -5.42
N GLY A 36 -14.93 -1.63 -5.14
CA GLY A 36 -15.90 -1.20 -6.15
C GLY A 36 -15.50 0.10 -6.85
N GLY A 37 -15.03 1.09 -6.09
CA GLY A 37 -14.52 2.35 -6.61
C GLY A 37 -13.27 2.15 -7.47
N LEU A 38 -12.37 1.26 -7.04
CA LEU A 38 -11.17 0.92 -7.80
C LEU A 38 -11.51 0.21 -9.13
N ALA A 39 -12.41 -0.78 -9.09
CA ALA A 39 -12.91 -1.49 -10.27
C ALA A 39 -13.53 -0.53 -11.29
N ALA A 40 -14.36 0.40 -10.82
CA ALA A 40 -14.98 1.42 -11.68
C ALA A 40 -13.96 2.41 -12.24
N MET A 41 -13.05 2.90 -11.41
CA MET A 41 -12.05 3.90 -11.81
C MET A 41 -11.06 3.35 -12.84
N LEU A 42 -10.69 2.07 -12.72
CA LEU A 42 -9.75 1.42 -13.62
C LEU A 42 -10.42 0.74 -14.81
N GLU A 43 -11.75 0.70 -14.86
CA GLU A 43 -12.52 -0.08 -15.83
C GLU A 43 -12.16 -1.58 -15.82
N LEU A 44 -11.93 -2.13 -14.62
CA LEU A 44 -11.54 -3.52 -14.38
C LEU A 44 -12.55 -4.22 -13.46
N PRO A 45 -13.69 -4.72 -14.00
CA PRO A 45 -14.73 -5.35 -13.19
C PRO A 45 -14.25 -6.60 -12.45
N GLN A 46 -13.21 -7.28 -12.93
CA GLN A 46 -12.61 -8.43 -12.25
C GLN A 46 -12.05 -8.08 -10.86
N LEU A 47 -11.72 -6.81 -10.60
CA LEU A 47 -11.28 -6.38 -9.28
C LEU A 47 -12.37 -6.55 -8.21
N LEU A 48 -13.65 -6.70 -8.58
CA LEU A 48 -14.73 -6.97 -7.64
C LEU A 48 -14.62 -8.33 -6.95
N GLU A 49 -13.91 -9.28 -7.57
CA GLU A 49 -13.68 -10.62 -7.03
C GLU A 49 -12.37 -10.72 -6.22
N GLU A 50 -11.51 -9.71 -6.33
CA GLU A 50 -10.21 -9.70 -5.64
C GLU A 50 -10.36 -9.55 -4.12
N GLU A 51 -9.40 -10.12 -3.40
CA GLU A 51 -9.30 -9.95 -1.95
C GLU A 51 -8.74 -8.56 -1.63
N VAL A 52 -9.38 -7.87 -0.68
CA VAL A 52 -8.81 -6.66 -0.07
C VAL A 52 -7.97 -7.08 1.12
N LEU A 53 -6.68 -6.83 1.01
CA LEU A 53 -5.71 -7.10 2.05
C LEU A 53 -5.55 -5.86 2.93
N ILE A 54 -5.70 -6.00 4.24
CA ILE A 54 -5.44 -4.92 5.20
C ILE A 54 -4.06 -5.14 5.81
N VAL A 55 -3.13 -4.22 5.54
CA VAL A 55 -1.82 -4.15 6.18
C VAL A 55 -1.91 -3.19 7.37
N PRO A 56 -1.72 -3.67 8.61
CA PRO A 56 -1.66 -2.79 9.78
C PRO A 56 -0.40 -1.93 9.75
N GLY A 57 -0.51 -0.65 10.13
CA GLY A 57 0.64 0.25 10.26
C GLY A 57 1.72 -0.29 11.21
N ALA A 58 1.30 -0.96 12.30
CA ALA A 58 2.24 -1.62 13.20
C ALA A 58 3.08 -2.72 12.52
N LEU A 59 2.48 -3.49 11.60
CA LEU A 59 3.20 -4.53 10.86
C LEU A 59 4.15 -3.91 9.83
N MET A 60 3.73 -2.83 9.17
CA MET A 60 4.57 -2.06 8.25
C MET A 60 5.82 -1.53 8.96
N ASN A 61 5.65 -0.88 10.13
CA ASN A 61 6.75 -0.37 10.94
C ASN A 61 7.70 -1.49 11.38
N ALA A 62 7.17 -2.61 11.86
CA ALA A 62 7.97 -3.74 12.32
C ALA A 62 8.75 -4.41 11.18
N THR A 63 8.16 -4.49 9.99
CA THR A 63 8.77 -5.15 8.81
C THR A 63 9.89 -4.30 8.20
N TYR A 64 9.66 -2.99 8.07
CA TYR A 64 10.59 -2.09 7.38
C TYR A 64 11.41 -1.19 8.31
N GLY A 65 11.31 -1.37 9.62
CA GLY A 65 12.10 -0.62 10.61
C GLY A 65 11.75 0.87 10.69
N LEU A 66 10.48 1.23 10.42
CA LEU A 66 10.04 2.62 10.42
C LEU A 66 9.90 3.15 11.85
N THR A 67 10.48 4.32 12.12
CA THR A 67 10.53 4.91 13.47
C THR A 67 10.29 6.42 13.44
N GLY A 68 10.08 7.01 14.62
CA GLY A 68 9.90 8.46 14.77
C GLY A 68 8.73 8.99 13.94
N ASP A 69 8.95 10.10 13.25
CA ASP A 69 7.93 10.78 12.42
C ASP A 69 7.57 9.99 11.14
N ASN A 70 8.36 8.98 10.77
CA ASN A 70 8.10 8.10 9.62
C ASN A 70 7.32 6.84 10.01
N ALA A 71 7.13 6.58 11.32
CA ALA A 71 6.35 5.44 11.77
C ALA A 71 4.86 5.67 11.56
N TYR A 72 4.19 4.67 11.00
CA TYR A 72 2.74 4.66 10.88
C TYR A 72 2.06 4.57 12.25
N PRO A 73 0.89 5.22 12.44
CA PRO A 73 0.03 4.94 13.59
C PRO A 73 -0.29 3.44 13.66
N ALA A 74 -0.22 2.85 14.85
CA ALA A 74 -0.43 1.40 15.02
C ALA A 74 -1.81 0.93 14.54
N SER A 75 -2.82 1.79 14.63
CA SER A 75 -4.19 1.54 14.17
C SER A 75 -4.43 1.88 12.70
N LEU A 76 -3.43 2.39 11.97
CA LEU A 76 -3.60 2.70 10.55
C LEU A 76 -3.88 1.42 9.77
N ARG A 77 -4.85 1.50 8.86
CA ARG A 77 -5.22 0.44 7.93
C ARG A 77 -4.77 0.85 6.54
N ILE A 78 -3.83 0.10 5.97
CA ILE A 78 -3.40 0.27 4.59
C ILE A 78 -4.12 -0.82 3.79
N ALA A 79 -5.12 -0.42 3.00
CA ALA A 79 -5.86 -1.35 2.16
C ALA A 79 -5.08 -1.61 0.87
N VAL A 80 -4.96 -2.86 0.47
CA VAL A 80 -4.16 -3.31 -0.67
C VAL A 80 -4.99 -4.25 -1.53
N VAL A 81 -4.92 -4.07 -2.84
CA VAL A 81 -5.49 -4.98 -3.85
C VAL A 81 -4.44 -5.25 -4.90
N GLU A 82 -4.24 -6.53 -5.25
CA GLU A 82 -3.40 -6.89 -6.38
C GLU A 82 -4.09 -6.53 -7.70
N VAL A 83 -3.35 -5.93 -8.62
CA VAL A 83 -3.87 -5.44 -9.89
C VAL A 83 -3.10 -6.02 -11.08
N PRO A 84 -3.74 -6.15 -12.26
CA PRO A 84 -3.03 -6.57 -13.46
C PRO A 84 -1.89 -5.60 -13.83
N SER A 85 -0.82 -6.14 -14.44
CA SER A 85 0.39 -5.36 -14.77
C SER A 85 0.17 -4.12 -15.63
N GLN A 86 -0.85 -4.13 -16.48
CA GLN A 86 -1.26 -2.97 -17.29
C GLN A 86 -1.64 -1.74 -16.46
N VAL A 87 -2.08 -1.90 -15.20
CA VAL A 87 -2.42 -0.80 -14.29
C VAL A 87 -1.17 -0.02 -13.88
N ARG A 88 0.01 -0.63 -13.92
CA ARG A 88 1.28 0.04 -13.58
C ARG A 88 1.59 1.23 -14.50
N ALA A 89 1.08 1.22 -15.73
CA ALA A 89 1.22 2.36 -16.64
C ALA A 89 0.41 3.60 -16.18
N LEU A 90 -0.54 3.43 -15.26
CA LEU A 90 -1.46 4.48 -14.79
C LEU A 90 -0.97 5.22 -13.54
N VAL A 91 0.24 4.93 -13.05
CA VAL A 91 0.84 5.57 -11.85
C VAL A 91 0.69 7.10 -11.81
N PRO A 92 0.91 7.86 -12.91
CA PRO A 92 0.76 9.32 -12.89
C PRO A 92 -0.67 9.79 -12.61
N VAL A 93 -1.67 8.97 -12.96
CA VAL A 93 -3.10 9.26 -12.76
C VAL A 93 -3.55 8.85 -11.36
N LEU A 94 -2.95 7.80 -10.80
CA LEU A 94 -3.31 7.24 -9.50
C LEU A 94 -2.74 8.03 -8.33
N THR A 95 -1.50 8.51 -8.46
CA THR A 95 -0.77 9.20 -7.37
C THR A 95 -1.50 10.45 -6.85
N PRO A 96 -2.03 11.35 -7.70
CA PRO A 96 -2.78 12.52 -7.22
C PRO A 96 -4.08 12.18 -6.48
N ARG A 97 -4.59 10.95 -6.64
CA ARG A 97 -5.81 10.47 -6.00
C ARG A 97 -5.55 9.77 -4.67
N GLY A 98 -4.31 9.78 -4.17
CA GLY A 98 -3.93 9.10 -2.92
C GLY A 98 -3.63 7.61 -3.08
N LEU A 99 -3.78 7.05 -4.29
CA LEU A 99 -3.44 5.67 -4.59
C LEU A 99 -1.96 5.55 -4.95
N ARG A 100 -1.28 4.59 -4.34
CA ARG A 100 0.13 4.28 -4.64
C ARG A 100 0.29 2.79 -4.86
N PHE A 101 1.36 2.41 -5.54
CA PHE A 101 1.77 1.02 -5.48
C PHE A 101 2.58 0.77 -4.21
N PHE A 102 2.42 -0.43 -3.64
CA PHE A 102 2.99 -0.81 -2.36
C PHE A 102 4.54 -0.75 -2.37
N ASP A 103 5.18 -1.16 -3.45
CA ASP A 103 6.64 -1.04 -3.62
C ASP A 103 7.11 0.43 -3.64
N ASN A 104 6.34 1.32 -4.25
CA ASN A 104 6.62 2.75 -4.23
C ASN A 104 6.45 3.33 -2.82
N LEU A 105 5.48 2.82 -2.04
CA LEU A 105 5.30 3.19 -0.64
C LEU A 105 6.53 2.78 0.18
N VAL A 106 6.90 1.49 0.14
CA VAL A 106 8.08 0.94 0.83
C VAL A 106 9.37 1.68 0.44
N THR A 107 9.57 1.94 -0.86
CA THR A 107 10.75 2.66 -1.34
C THR A 107 10.82 4.08 -0.80
N ASN A 108 9.69 4.78 -0.72
CA ASN A 108 9.64 6.14 -0.17
C ASN A 108 9.90 6.12 1.34
N ASP A 109 9.28 5.19 2.07
CA ASP A 109 9.45 5.04 3.51
C ASP A 109 10.92 4.75 3.85
N ALA A 110 11.58 3.87 3.09
CA ALA A 110 12.99 3.56 3.27
C ALA A 110 13.90 4.78 3.01
N ARG A 111 13.61 5.57 1.98
CA ARG A 111 14.34 6.82 1.70
C ARG A 111 14.18 7.83 2.82
N GLU A 112 12.96 7.99 3.31
CA GLU A 112 12.65 8.92 4.40
C GLU A 112 13.28 8.47 5.72
N GLN A 113 13.24 7.19 6.03
CA GLN A 113 13.92 6.63 7.20
C GLN A 113 15.42 6.89 7.12
N HIS A 114 16.04 6.61 5.97
CA HIS A 114 17.46 6.89 5.76
C HIS A 114 17.81 8.38 5.92
N ARG A 115 16.91 9.29 5.52
CA ARG A 115 17.06 10.74 5.74
C ARG A 115 17.01 11.10 7.22
N ILE A 116 16.07 10.50 7.96
CA ILE A 116 15.92 10.70 9.42
C ILE A 116 17.16 10.17 10.17
N ASP A 117 17.72 9.05 9.72
CA ASP A 117 18.92 8.43 10.28
C ASP A 117 20.21 9.21 9.94
N GLY A 118 20.11 10.33 9.20
CA GLY A 118 21.23 11.21 8.86
C GLY A 118 21.98 10.83 7.57
N GLY A 119 21.39 9.96 6.75
CA GLY A 119 21.93 9.60 5.45
C GLY A 119 21.91 10.77 4.44
N PRO A 120 22.82 10.80 3.46
CA PRO A 120 22.87 11.88 2.47
C PRO A 120 21.57 11.93 1.66
N SER A 121 20.99 13.13 1.56
CA SER A 121 19.87 13.43 0.66
C SER A 121 20.39 13.45 -0.79
N GLY A 122 20.43 12.27 -1.42
CA GLY A 122 20.80 12.14 -2.83
C GLY A 122 19.79 12.85 -3.72
N GLY A 123 20.24 13.90 -4.41
CA GLY A 123 19.58 14.55 -5.53
C GLY A 123 20.21 14.15 -6.86
#